data_AF-A0A957NZH8-F1
#
_entry.id   AF-A0A957NZH8-F1
#
_cell.length_a   1.000
_cell.length_b   1.000
_cell.length_c   1.000
_cell.angle_alpha   90.00
_cell.angle_beta   90.00
_cell.angle_gamma   90.00
#
_symmetry.space_group_name_H-M   'P 1'
#
loop_
_entity.id
_entity.type
_entity.pdbx_description
1 polymer ?
#
loop_
_entity_poly.entity_id
_entity_poly.type
_entity_poly.pdbx_seq_one_letter_code
_entity_poly.pdbx_strand_id
1 'polypeptide(L)' 'MSIPLLFGPYGSSALEFMDRFGEYGANAFWFHGFDPEAFAACRHHGIAPCVEFKTFRADF' A
#
# COMPACT_ATOMS: atom_id res chain seq x y z
N MET A 1 -8.00 0.78 -23.02
CA MET A 1 -7.96 0.33 -21.62
C MET A 1 -7.24 1.42 -20.84
N SER A 2 -7.90 2.08 -19.88
CA SER A 2 -7.25 3.06 -19.01
C SER A 2 -6.62 2.34 -17.83
N ILE A 3 -5.38 2.69 -17.49
CA ILE A 3 -4.72 2.19 -16.29
C ILE A 3 -5.30 2.97 -15.09
N PRO A 4 -5.79 2.31 -14.03
CA PRO A 4 -6.29 3.02 -12.86
C PRO A 4 -5.15 3.76 -12.15
N LEU A 5 -5.40 4.99 -11.73
CA LEU A 5 -4.47 5.70 -10.84
C LEU A 5 -4.48 5.01 -9.48
N LEU A 6 -3.30 4.71 -8.96
CA LEU A 6 -3.12 4.14 -7.63
C LEU A 6 -2.84 5.27 -6.64
N PHE A 7 -3.70 5.42 -5.64
CA PHE A 7 -3.51 6.39 -4.58
C PHE A 7 -3.94 5.84 -3.23
N GLY A 8 -3.21 6.25 -2.20
CA GLY A 8 -3.57 5.98 -0.82
C GLY A 8 -2.40 6.16 0.13
N PRO A 9 -2.62 5.86 1.42
CA PRO A 9 -1.65 6.11 2.48
C PRO A 9 -0.34 5.32 2.35
N TYR A 10 0.71 5.89 2.94
CA TYR A 10 2.05 5.33 2.99
C TYR A 10 2.48 5.03 4.43
N GLY A 11 3.01 3.82 4.65
CA GLY A 11 3.56 3.38 5.93
C GLY A 11 2.62 2.49 6.74
N SER A 12 3.21 1.62 7.58
CA SER A 12 2.49 0.60 8.36
C SER A 12 1.47 1.18 9.35
N SER A 13 1.61 2.45 9.79
CA SER A 13 0.63 3.10 10.67
C SER A 13 -0.75 3.27 10.04
N ALA A 14 -0.87 3.22 8.71
CA ALA A 14 -2.16 3.31 8.04
C ALA A 14 -2.89 1.96 7.93
N LEU A 15 -2.24 0.85 8.33
CA LEU A 15 -2.84 -0.49 8.32
C LEU A 15 -4.10 -0.58 9.18
N GLU A 16 -4.10 0.09 10.35
CA GLU A 16 -5.24 0.13 11.28
C GLU A 16 -6.49 0.79 10.69
N PHE A 17 -6.33 1.65 9.67
CA PHE A 17 -7.41 2.46 9.10
C PHE A 17 -7.84 2.00 7.71
N MET A 18 -7.46 0.80 7.29
CA MET A 18 -7.67 0.31 5.92
C MET A 18 -9.15 0.15 5.57
N ASP A 19 -9.99 -0.10 6.57
CA ASP A 19 -11.45 -0.12 6.45
C ASP A 19 -12.04 1.21 5.96
N ARG A 20 -11.37 2.33 6.24
CA ARG A 20 -11.81 3.68 5.85
C ARG A 20 -11.29 4.14 4.49
N PHE A 21 -10.39 3.39 3.84
CA PHE A 21 -9.74 3.85 2.61
C PHE A 21 -10.76 4.16 1.50
N GLY A 22 -11.76 3.31 1.35
CA GLY A 22 -12.83 3.50 0.35
C GLY A 22 -13.62 4.80 0.56
N GLU A 23 -13.79 5.26 1.81
CA GLU A 23 -14.49 6.52 2.14
C GLU A 23 -13.75 7.75 1.59
N TYR A 24 -12.43 7.66 1.52
CA TYR A 24 -11.55 8.71 0.99
C TYR A 24 -11.17 8.46 -0.48
N GLY A 25 -11.74 7.43 -1.11
CA GLY A 25 -11.46 7.01 -2.48
C GLY A 25 -10.14 6.24 -2.67
N ALA A 26 -9.36 6.03 -1.61
CA ALA A 26 -8.06 5.39 -1.69
C ALA A 26 -8.21 3.93 -2.17
N ASN A 27 -7.37 3.55 -3.13
CA ASN A 27 -7.41 2.24 -3.79
C ASN A 27 -6.07 1.50 -3.73
N ALA A 28 -5.07 2.08 -3.07
CA ALA A 28 -3.74 1.51 -2.88
C ALA A 28 -3.26 1.71 -1.44
N PHE A 29 -2.40 0.80 -0.98
CA PHE A 29 -1.68 0.92 0.29
C PHE A 29 -0.19 0.76 0.05
N TRP A 30 0.60 1.73 0.51
CA TRP A 30 2.04 1.74 0.26
C TRP A 30 2.84 1.35 1.51
N PHE A 31 3.73 0.37 1.38
CA PHE A 31 4.54 -0.13 2.51
C PHE A 31 5.93 -0.59 2.06
N HIS A 32 6.88 -0.64 3.00
CA HIS A 32 8.26 -1.00 2.71
C HIS A 32 8.47 -2.52 2.76
N GLY A 33 9.16 -3.06 1.76
CA GLY A 33 9.61 -4.45 1.77
C GLY A 33 8.48 -5.48 1.88
N PHE A 34 8.84 -6.72 2.26
CA PHE A 34 7.86 -7.78 2.42
C PHE A 34 7.21 -7.71 3.81
N ASP A 35 5.88 -7.51 3.82
CA ASP A 35 5.05 -7.45 5.02
C ASP A 35 3.80 -8.33 4.83
N PRO A 36 3.76 -9.54 5.43
CA PRO A 36 2.62 -10.45 5.32
C PRO A 36 1.29 -9.86 5.81
N GLU A 37 1.33 -9.02 6.85
CA GLU A 37 0.13 -8.43 7.44
C GLU A 37 -0.47 -7.39 6.49
N ALA A 38 0.38 -6.55 5.89
CA ALA A 38 -0.02 -5.61 4.86
C ALA A 38 -0.66 -6.31 3.64
N PHE A 39 -0.08 -7.42 3.16
CA PHE A 39 -0.65 -8.20 2.07
C PHE A 39 -2.00 -8.82 2.42
N ALA A 40 -2.12 -9.37 3.63
CA ALA A 40 -3.37 -9.96 4.10
C ALA A 40 -4.49 -8.91 4.21
N ALA A 41 -4.18 -7.74 4.76
CA ALA A 41 -5.13 -6.64 4.87
C ALA A 41 -5.55 -6.11 3.48
N CYS A 42 -4.59 -5.89 2.56
CA CYS A 42 -4.90 -5.47 1.19
C CYS A 42 -5.86 -6.44 0.50
N ARG A 43 -5.64 -7.75 0.66
CA ARG A 43 -6.54 -8.79 0.12
C ARG A 43 -7.93 -8.72 0.76
N HIS A 44 -8.00 -8.54 2.09
CA HIS A 44 -9.26 -8.47 2.82
C HIS A 44 -10.12 -7.28 2.39
N HIS A 45 -9.50 -6.10 2.18
CA HIS A 45 -10.19 -4.86 1.84
C HIS A 45 -10.28 -4.58 0.32
N GLY A 46 -9.71 -5.43 -0.54
CA GLY A 46 -9.69 -5.19 -1.98
C GLY A 46 -8.83 -3.99 -2.40
N ILE A 47 -7.77 -3.70 -1.65
CA ILE A 47 -6.83 -2.59 -1.87
C ILE A 47 -5.60 -3.10 -2.62
N ALA A 48 -5.04 -2.29 -3.52
CA ALA A 48 -3.81 -2.63 -4.23
C ALA A 48 -2.59 -2.54 -3.29
N PRO A 49 -1.82 -3.63 -3.09
CA PRO A 49 -0.58 -3.57 -2.32
C PRO A 49 0.55 -2.95 -3.15
N CYS A 50 1.09 -1.81 -2.72
CA CYS A 50 2.17 -1.11 -3.39
C CYS A 50 3.44 -1.16 -2.54
N VAL A 51 4.39 -2.02 -2.94
CA VAL A 51 5.61 -2.24 -2.16
C VAL A 51 6.71 -1.29 -2.61
N GLU A 52 7.21 -0.48 -1.69
CA GLU A 52 8.45 0.26 -1.88
C GLU A 52 9.63 -0.64 -1.49
N PHE A 53 10.40 -1.06 -2.50
CA PHE A 53 11.72 -1.64 -2.27
C PHE A 53 12.75 -0.53 -2.32
N LYS A 54 13.53 -0.38 -1.25
CA LYS A 54 14.73 0.45 -1.30
C LYS A 54 15.68 -0.17 -2.32
N THR A 55 15.74 0.40 -3.52
CA THR A 55 16.83 0.13 -4.45
C THR A 55 18.09 0.67 -3.80
N PHE A 56 19.12 -0.18 -3.67
CA PHE A 56 20.40 0.11 -3.02
C PHE A 56 20.76 1.59 -3.01
N ARG A 57 20.87 2.21 -1.83
CA ARG A 57 21.69 3.40 -1.69
C ARG A 57 23.12 2.88 -1.72
N ALA A 58 23.73 2.93 -2.90
CA ALA A 58 25.17 2.73 -3.01
C ALA A 58 25.83 4.00 -2.45
N ASP A 59 26.09 4.02 -1.16
CA ASP A 59 27.06 4.92 -0.58
C ASP A 59 28.44 4.35 -0.99
N PHE A 60 28.99 4.84 -2.09
CA PHE A 60 30.40 4.64 -2.47
C PHE A 60 31.26 5.76 -1.89
#